data_AF-A0A7S0XP08-F1
#
_entry.id   AF-A0A7S0XP08-F1
#
_cell.length_a   1.000
_cell.length_b   1.000
_cell.length_c   1.000
_cell.angle_alpha   90.00
_cell.angle_beta   90.00
_cell.angle_gamma   90.00
#
_symmetry.space_group_name_H-M   'P 1'
#
loop_
_entity.id
_entity.type
_entity.pdbx_description
1 polymer ?
#
loop_
_entity_poly.entity_id
_entity_poly.type
_entity_poly.pdbx_seq_one_letter_code
_entity_poly.pdbx_strand_id
1 'polypeptide(L)'
;GECISLSPDHGLLDANRTVNVTVTYKPTAPSRTRATLICHTEGGSPLYISLRGEVIYPSVSISDFDMDLGTIFLAVPVTKRIFMINRTLLPKTRYSWASASGGPMTESGSPMIRITFKVVEGALGPSETVPVDFTVEALSL
;
A
#
# COMPACT_ATOMS: atom_id res chain seq x y z
N GLY A 1 5.13 5.83 -19.51
CA GLY A 1 5.55 7.17 -19.08
C GLY A 1 4.34 7.87 -18.50
N GLU A 2 4.51 8.58 -17.40
CA GLU A 2 3.44 9.35 -16.77
C GLU A 2 2.82 10.31 -17.78
N CYS A 3 1.49 10.31 -17.90
CA CYS A 3 0.79 11.17 -18.84
C CYS A 3 0.08 12.28 -18.05
N ILE A 4 0.59 13.52 -18.18
CA ILE A 4 -0.12 14.74 -17.80
C ILE A 4 -0.77 15.29 -19.06
N SER A 5 -2.07 15.58 -19.02
CA SER A 5 -2.81 16.17 -20.13
C SER A 5 -3.72 17.31 -19.68
N LEU A 6 -4.00 18.24 -20.59
CA LEU A 6 -4.85 19.40 -20.37
C LEU A 6 -6.10 19.31 -21.25
N SER A 7 -7.24 19.81 -20.75
CA SER A 7 -8.46 19.94 -21.55
C SER A 7 -9.33 21.11 -21.05
N PRO A 8 -9.63 22.11 -21.90
CA PRO A 8 -8.98 22.35 -23.19
C PRO A 8 -7.49 22.69 -23.00
N ASP A 9 -6.65 22.37 -23.98
CA ASP A 9 -5.21 22.72 -24.01
C ASP A 9 -4.93 24.00 -24.81
N HIS A 10 -5.92 24.49 -25.56
CA HIS A 10 -5.88 25.76 -26.30
C HIS A 10 -7.29 26.36 -26.44
N GLY A 11 -7.38 27.64 -26.79
CA GLY A 11 -8.65 28.32 -27.01
C GLY A 11 -8.53 29.84 -27.02
N LEU A 12 -9.67 30.51 -27.12
CA LEU A 12 -9.80 31.96 -27.01
C LEU A 12 -10.48 32.33 -25.68
N LEU A 13 -10.04 33.42 -25.07
CA LEU A 13 -10.61 33.93 -23.83
C LEU A 13 -11.00 35.40 -24.03
N ASP A 14 -12.30 35.67 -23.99
CA ASP A 14 -12.80 37.04 -24.13
C ASP A 14 -12.49 37.89 -22.90
N ALA A 15 -12.58 39.21 -23.07
CA ALA A 15 -12.42 40.16 -21.98
C ALA A 15 -13.34 39.83 -20.79
N ASN A 16 -12.76 39.79 -19.59
CA ASN A 16 -13.44 39.48 -18.33
C ASN A 16 -14.14 38.11 -18.29
N ARG A 17 -13.69 37.14 -19.09
CA ARG A 17 -14.15 35.74 -19.00
C ARG A 17 -13.12 34.85 -18.30
N THR A 18 -13.63 33.71 -17.84
CA THR A 18 -12.84 32.65 -17.22
C THR A 18 -13.09 31.36 -17.99
N VAL A 19 -12.04 30.58 -18.21
CA VAL A 19 -12.12 29.21 -18.72
C VAL A 19 -11.60 28.25 -17.67
N ASN A 20 -12.31 27.13 -17.48
CA ASN A 20 -11.85 26.06 -16.62
C ASN A 20 -11.00 25.09 -17.45
N VAL A 21 -9.73 24.95 -17.08
CA VAL A 21 -8.82 23.97 -17.67
C VAL A 21 -8.67 22.79 -16.73
N THR A 22 -8.98 21.59 -17.21
CA THR A 22 -8.83 20.35 -16.44
C THR A 22 -7.43 19.79 -16.65
N VAL A 23 -6.68 19.62 -15.56
CA VAL A 23 -5.39 18.92 -15.56
C VAL A 23 -5.62 17.46 -15.16
N THR A 24 -5.25 16.52 -16.04
CA THR A 24 -5.35 15.09 -15.77
C THR A 24 -3.96 14.49 -15.60
N TYR A 25 -3.72 13.81 -14.48
CA TYR A 25 -2.47 13.09 -14.20
C TYR A 25 -2.74 11.59 -14.07
N LYS A 26 -2.14 10.78 -14.95
CA LYS A 26 -2.31 9.32 -15.01
C LYS A 26 -0.96 8.60 -14.80
N PRO A 27 -0.49 8.49 -13.55
CA PRO A 27 0.69 7.71 -13.24
C PRO A 27 0.40 6.21 -13.39
N THR A 28 1.43 5.44 -13.78
CA THR A 28 1.34 3.97 -13.88
C THR A 28 2.13 3.25 -12.79
N ALA A 29 2.88 3.99 -11.97
CA ALA A 29 3.70 3.48 -10.89
C ALA A 29 3.84 4.56 -9.81
N PRO A 30 4.27 4.21 -8.58
CA PRO A 30 4.62 5.17 -7.56
C PRO A 30 5.72 6.10 -8.03
N SER A 31 5.56 7.37 -7.71
CA SER A 31 6.44 8.41 -8.17
C SER A 31 6.24 9.69 -7.39
N ARG A 32 7.26 10.53 -7.43
CA ARG A 32 7.16 11.93 -7.03
C ARG A 32 7.34 12.76 -8.27
N THR A 33 6.28 13.42 -8.70
CA THR A 33 6.27 14.14 -9.97
C THR A 33 6.27 15.63 -9.69
N ARG A 34 7.19 16.31 -10.38
CA ARG A 34 7.25 17.77 -10.48
C ARG A 34 7.17 18.12 -11.94
N ALA A 35 6.18 18.91 -12.30
CA ALA A 35 6.00 19.37 -13.66
C ALA A 35 5.68 20.87 -13.64
N THR A 36 5.96 21.54 -14.75
CA THR A 36 5.58 22.94 -14.94
C THR A 36 4.70 23.01 -16.18
N LEU A 37 3.47 23.48 -16.01
CA LEU A 37 2.62 23.85 -17.14
C LEU A 37 2.99 25.26 -17.58
N ILE A 38 3.01 25.46 -18.90
CA ILE A 38 3.31 26.75 -19.51
C ILE A 38 2.12 27.14 -20.36
N CYS A 39 1.53 28.30 -20.08
CA CYS A 39 0.48 28.88 -20.90
C CYS A 39 1.08 30.03 -21.72
N HIS A 40 1.00 29.89 -23.04
CA HIS A 40 1.41 30.93 -23.98
C HIS A 40 0.21 31.77 -24.36
N THR A 41 0.41 33.08 -24.45
CA THR A 41 -0.56 34.03 -24.99
C THR A 41 0.07 34.74 -26.18
N GLU A 42 -0.74 35.06 -27.18
CA GLU A 42 -0.25 35.80 -28.34
C GLU A 42 0.17 37.21 -27.91
N GLY A 43 1.44 37.57 -28.17
CA GLY A 43 2.00 38.87 -27.80
C GLY A 43 2.22 39.12 -26.30
N GLY A 44 1.97 38.13 -25.44
CA GLY A 44 2.13 38.24 -23.99
C GLY A 44 3.27 37.40 -23.43
N SER A 45 3.60 37.63 -22.17
CA SER A 45 4.57 36.81 -21.43
C SER A 45 3.96 35.45 -21.06
N PRO A 46 4.75 34.36 -21.07
CA PRO A 46 4.27 33.05 -20.66
C PRO A 46 3.93 33.03 -19.17
N LEU A 47 2.85 32.32 -18.83
CA LEU A 47 2.45 32.02 -17.46
C LEU A 47 2.92 30.62 -17.07
N TYR A 48 3.43 30.47 -15.85
CA TYR A 48 3.99 29.22 -15.36
C TYR A 48 3.20 28.71 -14.15
N ILE A 49 2.84 27.42 -14.16
CA ILE A 49 2.12 26.78 -13.07
C ILE A 49 2.91 25.54 -12.64
N SER A 50 3.32 25.50 -11.36
CA SER A 50 4.00 24.35 -10.79
C SER A 50 3.00 23.28 -10.33
N LEU A 51 3.20 22.06 -10.82
CA LEU A 51 2.47 20.87 -10.40
C LEU A 51 3.36 19.99 -9.52
N ARG A 52 2.78 19.45 -8.45
CA ARG A 52 3.41 18.47 -7.57
C ARG A 52 2.42 17.33 -7.32
N GLY A 53 2.88 16.10 -7.49
CA GLY A 53 2.10 14.91 -7.18
C GLY A 53 2.99 13.87 -6.51
N GLU A 54 2.40 13.10 -5.59
CA GLU A 54 3.02 11.93 -5.00
C GLU A 54 2.08 10.75 -5.17
N VAL A 55 2.60 9.67 -5.73
CA VAL A 55 1.91 8.41 -5.99
C VAL A 55 2.63 7.36 -5.18
N ILE A 56 1.89 6.62 -4.36
CA ILE A 56 2.45 5.60 -3.47
C ILE A 56 1.72 4.28 -3.69
N TYR A 57 2.41 3.16 -3.46
CA TYR A 57 1.73 1.88 -3.32
C TYR A 57 0.97 1.81 -1.99
N PRO A 58 -0.08 0.97 -1.90
CA PRO A 58 -0.60 0.57 -0.61
C PRO A 58 0.52 -0.03 0.25
N SER A 59 0.53 0.33 1.53
CA SER A 59 1.55 -0.14 2.47
C SER A 59 0.94 -0.41 3.83
N VAL A 60 1.13 -1.65 4.29
CA VAL A 60 0.78 -2.11 5.63
C VAL A 60 2.08 -2.40 6.37
N SER A 61 2.11 -2.12 7.66
CA SER A 61 3.22 -2.51 8.53
C SER A 61 2.71 -3.36 9.67
N ILE A 62 3.56 -4.26 10.16
CA ILE A 62 3.27 -5.16 11.27
C ILE A 62 4.00 -4.64 12.52
N SER A 63 3.45 -4.86 13.71
CA SER A 63 4.06 -4.45 14.98
C SER A 63 5.31 -5.24 15.33
N ASP A 64 5.30 -6.55 15.05
CA ASP A 64 6.33 -7.51 15.46
C ASP A 64 6.87 -8.23 14.23
N PHE A 65 8.06 -7.83 13.77
CA PHE A 65 8.74 -8.47 12.64
C PHE A 65 9.59 -9.69 13.06
N ASP A 66 9.85 -9.80 14.36
CA ASP A 66 10.53 -10.91 15.00
C ASP A 66 9.76 -11.24 16.28
N MET A 67 9.23 -12.45 16.37
CA MET A 67 8.32 -12.85 17.45
C MET A 67 8.73 -14.19 18.00
N ASP A 68 9.06 -14.19 19.29
CA ASP A 68 9.32 -15.41 20.03
C ASP A 68 8.00 -16.17 20.27
N LEU A 69 7.93 -17.38 19.72
CA LEU A 69 6.81 -18.27 19.93
C LEU A 69 6.84 -18.91 21.34
N GLY A 70 8.00 -18.96 21.97
CA GLY A 70 8.27 -19.68 23.19
C GLY A 70 8.23 -21.20 23.00
N THR A 71 8.06 -21.93 24.10
CA THR A 71 7.93 -23.39 24.06
C THR A 71 6.57 -23.81 23.50
N ILE A 72 6.56 -24.53 22.38
CA ILE A 72 5.37 -25.16 21.80
C ILE A 72 5.46 -26.67 22.03
N PHE A 73 4.42 -27.25 22.61
CA PHE A 73 4.31 -28.70 22.82
C PHE A 73 3.67 -29.38 21.61
N LEU A 74 4.05 -30.63 21.37
CA LEU A 74 3.53 -31.45 20.28
C LEU A 74 2.00 -31.56 20.35
N ALA A 75 1.32 -31.36 19.22
CA ALA A 75 -0.14 -31.41 19.08
C ALA A 75 -0.91 -30.46 20.02
N VAL A 76 -0.25 -29.44 20.59
CA VAL A 76 -0.90 -28.41 21.40
C VAL A 76 -0.85 -27.09 20.62
N PRO A 77 -1.98 -26.62 20.05
CA PRO A 77 -2.01 -25.39 19.29
C PRO A 77 -1.87 -24.16 20.21
N VAL A 78 -1.03 -23.21 19.80
CA VAL A 78 -0.81 -21.94 20.51
C VAL A 78 -1.28 -20.79 19.63
N THR A 79 -2.13 -19.92 20.16
CA THR A 79 -2.57 -18.71 19.46
C THR A 79 -1.73 -17.50 19.87
N LYS A 80 -1.28 -16.73 18.89
CA LYS A 80 -0.54 -15.48 19.06
C LYS A 80 -1.27 -14.35 18.31
N ARG A 81 -0.89 -13.12 18.62
CA ARG A 81 -1.46 -11.91 18.03
C ARG A 81 -0.36 -10.96 17.59
N ILE A 82 -0.52 -10.43 16.38
CA ILE A 82 0.23 -9.28 15.88
C ILE A 82 -0.74 -8.15 15.56
N PHE A 83 -0.23 -6.94 15.38
CA PHE A 83 -1.00 -5.79 14.92
C PHE A 83 -0.54 -5.36 13.54
N MET A 84 -1.49 -5.02 12.68
CA MET A 84 -1.22 -4.40 11.39
C MET A 84 -1.71 -2.96 11.38
N ILE A 85 -0.97 -2.07 10.74
CA ILE A 85 -1.33 -0.66 10.55
C ILE A 85 -1.16 -0.24 9.08
N ASN A 86 -2.15 0.47 8.55
CA ASN A 86 -2.02 1.14 7.25
C ASN A 86 -1.23 2.43 7.42
N ARG A 87 -0.02 2.48 6.86
CA ARG A 87 0.85 3.67 6.93
C ARG A 87 0.64 4.65 5.78
N THR A 88 -0.38 4.41 4.96
CA THR A 88 -0.74 5.28 3.84
C THR A 88 -2.05 6.01 4.11
N LEU A 89 -2.33 7.04 3.31
CA LEU A 89 -3.61 7.74 3.30
C LEU A 89 -4.66 7.05 2.43
N LEU A 90 -4.39 5.85 1.91
CA LEU A 90 -5.38 5.15 1.10
C LEU A 90 -6.59 4.78 1.95
N PRO A 91 -7.82 5.11 1.51
CA PRO A 91 -9.04 4.79 2.24
C PRO A 91 -9.26 3.30 2.49
N LYS A 92 -8.64 2.45 1.65
CA LYS A 92 -8.81 0.99 1.70
C LYS A 92 -7.58 0.27 1.17
N THR A 93 -6.68 -0.13 2.06
CA THR A 93 -5.53 -0.98 1.75
C THR A 93 -5.87 -2.43 2.07
N ARG A 94 -5.88 -3.30 1.05
CA ARG A 94 -6.17 -4.73 1.22
C ARG A 94 -4.93 -5.50 1.69
N TYR A 95 -5.15 -6.55 2.47
CA TYR A 95 -4.12 -7.50 2.87
C TYR A 95 -4.63 -8.94 2.74
N SER A 96 -3.70 -9.89 2.64
CA SER A 96 -3.98 -11.31 2.67
C SER A 96 -2.84 -12.09 3.33
N TRP A 97 -3.18 -13.18 4.02
CA TRP A 97 -2.26 -14.09 4.68
C TRP A 97 -2.41 -15.49 4.07
N ALA A 98 -1.27 -16.14 3.83
CA ALA A 98 -1.24 -17.54 3.46
C ALA A 98 -0.91 -18.39 4.69
N SER A 99 -1.47 -19.61 4.75
CA SER A 99 -0.97 -20.62 5.68
C SER A 99 0.49 -20.92 5.36
N ALA A 100 1.32 -21.03 6.39
CA ALA A 100 2.71 -21.41 6.25
C ALA A 100 2.97 -22.72 7.01
N SER A 101 3.91 -23.49 6.50
CA SER A 101 4.42 -24.67 7.18
C SER A 101 5.93 -24.70 7.06
N GLY A 102 6.62 -25.08 8.14
CA GLY A 102 8.07 -25.16 8.16
C GLY A 102 8.54 -26.10 9.24
N GLY A 103 9.72 -26.69 9.07
CA GLY A 103 10.36 -27.53 10.08
C GLY A 103 11.79 -27.07 10.32
N PRO A 104 12.44 -27.54 11.40
CA PRO A 104 13.87 -27.35 11.60
C PRO A 104 14.65 -27.85 10.38
N MET A 105 15.56 -27.03 9.86
CA MET A 105 16.40 -27.39 8.70
C MET A 105 17.39 -28.52 8.97
N THR A 106 17.61 -28.88 10.24
CA THR A 106 18.83 -29.60 10.63
C THR A 106 18.66 -31.08 10.96
N GLU A 107 17.45 -31.62 11.18
CA GLU A 107 17.30 -33.02 11.59
C GLU A 107 16.09 -33.73 10.98
N SER A 108 16.36 -34.85 10.31
CA SER A 108 15.36 -35.85 9.92
C SER A 108 14.66 -36.36 11.18
N GLY A 109 13.34 -36.16 11.27
CA GLY A 109 12.57 -36.53 12.47
C GLY A 109 12.02 -35.35 13.27
N SER A 110 12.35 -34.11 12.90
CA SER A 110 11.82 -32.92 13.58
C SER A 110 10.34 -32.67 13.27
N PRO A 111 9.53 -32.24 14.26
CA PRO A 111 8.13 -31.92 14.03
C PRO A 111 7.98 -30.73 13.08
N MET A 112 7.07 -30.85 12.12
CA MET A 112 6.69 -29.74 11.25
C MET A 112 5.77 -28.80 12.03
N ILE A 113 5.97 -27.50 11.87
CA ILE A 113 5.07 -26.49 12.39
C ILE A 113 4.09 -26.07 11.30
N ARG A 114 2.81 -25.95 11.66
CA ARG A 114 1.75 -25.36 10.84
C ARG A 114 1.33 -24.02 11.44
N ILE A 115 1.20 -23.00 10.58
CA ILE A 115 0.74 -21.67 10.93
C ILE A 115 -0.56 -21.38 10.18
N THR A 116 -1.62 -21.05 10.92
CA THR A 116 -2.96 -20.77 10.38
C THR A 116 -3.47 -19.44 10.92
N PHE A 117 -3.85 -18.52 10.04
CA PHE A 117 -4.43 -17.24 10.41
C PHE A 117 -5.94 -17.37 10.63
N LYS A 118 -6.49 -16.77 11.69
CA LYS A 118 -7.95 -16.75 11.92
C LYS A 118 -8.69 -15.91 10.88
N VAL A 119 -8.06 -14.82 10.45
CA VAL A 119 -8.54 -13.94 9.39
C VAL A 119 -7.47 -13.88 8.30
N VAL A 120 -7.79 -14.44 7.14
CA VAL A 120 -6.84 -14.58 6.03
C VAL A 120 -6.83 -13.38 5.11
N GLU A 121 -7.84 -12.51 5.13
CA GLU A 121 -7.87 -11.31 4.30
C GLU A 121 -8.72 -10.20 4.93
N GLY A 122 -8.48 -8.96 4.49
CA GLY A 122 -9.26 -7.81 4.92
C GLY A 122 -8.79 -6.52 4.28
N ALA A 123 -9.22 -5.39 4.85
CA ALA A 123 -8.74 -4.08 4.46
C ALA A 123 -8.63 -3.13 5.65
N LEU A 124 -7.73 -2.16 5.54
CA LEU A 124 -7.50 -1.11 6.55
C LEU A 124 -7.67 0.26 5.90
N GLY A 125 -8.36 1.16 6.59
CA GLY A 125 -8.40 2.59 6.31
C GLY A 125 -7.14 3.33 6.79
N PRO A 126 -7.04 4.64 6.57
CA PRO A 126 -5.85 5.42 6.90
C PRO A 126 -5.56 5.38 8.40
N SER A 127 -4.31 5.06 8.78
CA SER A 127 -3.87 4.94 10.18
C SER A 127 -4.65 3.93 11.03
N GLU A 128 -5.55 3.14 10.43
CA GLU A 128 -6.28 2.10 11.13
C GLU A 128 -5.30 1.01 11.57
N THR A 129 -5.51 0.50 12.79
CA THR A 129 -4.75 -0.61 13.36
C THR A 129 -5.69 -1.77 13.65
N VAL A 130 -5.38 -2.95 13.15
CA VAL A 130 -6.20 -4.16 13.33
C VAL A 130 -5.39 -5.29 13.95
N PRO A 131 -5.94 -6.03 14.93
CA PRO A 131 -5.30 -7.24 15.45
C PRO A 131 -5.45 -8.39 14.47
N VAL A 132 -4.41 -9.20 14.33
CA VAL A 132 -4.43 -10.45 13.58
C VAL A 132 -3.99 -11.58 14.50
N ASP A 133 -4.92 -12.52 14.72
CA ASP A 133 -4.65 -13.73 15.46
C ASP A 133 -4.24 -14.84 14.50
N PHE A 134 -3.21 -15.59 14.86
CA PHE A 134 -2.81 -16.81 14.16
C PHE A 134 -2.46 -17.92 15.16
N THR A 135 -2.61 -19.15 14.73
CA THR A 135 -2.39 -20.35 15.52
C THR A 135 -1.20 -21.11 14.96
N VAL A 136 -0.32 -21.54 15.85
CA VAL A 136 0.85 -22.35 15.57
C VAL A 136 0.65 -23.73 16.19
N GLU A 137 0.86 -24.78 15.42
CA GLU A 137 0.72 -26.17 15.88
C GLU A 137 1.94 -26.99 15.44
N ALA A 138 2.59 -27.67 16.38
CA ALA A 138 3.63 -28.64 16.10
C ALA A 138 2.99 -30.00 15.76
N LEU A 139 3.23 -30.48 14.54
CA LEU A 139 2.72 -31.73 14.01
C LEU A 139 3.72 -32.85 14.30
N SER A 140 3.23 -33.99 14.77
CA SER A 140 4.03 -35.23 14.78
C SER A 140 4.21 -35.74 13.36
N LEU A 141 5.41 -36.26 13.05
CA LEU A 141 5.67 -37.01 11.83
C LEU A 141 4.91 -38.34 11.81
#